data_AF-A0A538D4J3-F1
#
_entry.id   AF-A0A538D4J3-F1
#
_cell.length_a   1.000
_cell.length_b   1.000
_cell.length_c   1.000
_cell.angle_alpha   90.00
_cell.angle_beta   90.00
_cell.angle_gamma   90.00
#
_symmetry.space_group_name_H-M   'P 1'
#
loop_
_entity.id
_entity.type
_entity.pdbx_description
1 polymer ?
#
loop_
_entity_poly.entity_id
_entity_poly.type
_entity_poly.pdbx_seq_one_letter_code
_entity_poly.pdbx_strand_id
1 'polypeptide(L)'
;MRVITPGDRLDARAQLRTWFGGGSEFERVEARVIARSSARMNGVVVETGGGVNAVNSSAPPDLWFAGDTGRARPLLLRAHPILTEGERFRTERLGRLFVNESTEVQRWWGVGPFRAGAATFVDAGRTARRLLGEPVTDVDVGVGFRGSYPGRAGRLRLDVAHGLRDGDTALSAIYTAAP
;
A
#
# COMPACT_ATOMS: atom_id res chain seq x y z
N MET A 1 -15.52 6.72 -7.01
CA MET A 1 -16.24 5.44 -7.25
C MET A 1 -15.62 4.33 -6.42
N ARG A 2 -16.43 3.41 -5.88
CA ARG A 2 -15.97 2.18 -5.22
C ARG A 2 -16.87 1.02 -5.63
N VAL A 3 -16.26 -0.14 -5.88
CA VAL A 3 -16.94 -1.40 -6.23
C VAL A 3 -16.41 -2.49 -5.31
N ILE A 4 -17.31 -3.29 -4.75
CA ILE A 4 -16.97 -4.43 -3.89
C ILE A 4 -17.77 -5.63 -4.38
N THR A 5 -17.12 -6.78 -4.54
CA THR A 5 -17.81 -8.04 -4.91
C THR A 5 -18.29 -8.81 -3.70
N PRO A 6 -19.24 -9.74 -3.84
CA PRO A 6 -19.68 -10.62 -2.75
C PRO A 6 -18.52 -11.30 -2.02
N GLY A 7 -18.61 -11.35 -0.70
CA GLY A 7 -17.56 -11.92 0.16
C GLY A 7 -16.25 -11.13 0.15
N ASP A 8 -16.26 -9.84 -0.20
CA ASP A 8 -15.10 -8.94 -0.21
C ASP A 8 -13.89 -9.51 -0.98
N ARG A 9 -14.15 -10.28 -2.03
CA ARG A 9 -13.10 -10.89 -2.86
C ARG A 9 -12.37 -9.89 -3.74
N LEU A 10 -13.03 -8.79 -4.09
CA LEU A 10 -12.48 -7.70 -4.87
C LEU A 10 -13.02 -6.37 -4.32
N ASP A 11 -12.12 -5.42 -4.04
CA ASP A 11 -12.42 -4.02 -3.70
C ASP A 11 -11.65 -3.14 -4.69
N ALA A 12 -12.37 -2.42 -5.54
CA ALA A 12 -11.82 -1.48 -6.50
C ALA A 12 -12.28 -0.07 -6.17
N ARG A 13 -11.37 0.90 -6.22
CA ARG A 13 -11.63 2.31 -5.94
C ARG A 13 -10.99 3.18 -7.00
N ALA A 14 -11.70 4.21 -7.43
CA ALA A 14 -11.17 5.24 -8.30
C ALA A 14 -11.65 6.62 -7.80
N GLN A 15 -10.74 7.58 -7.74
CA GLN A 15 -11.01 8.96 -7.36
C GLN A 15 -10.31 9.91 -8.34
N LEU A 16 -11.07 10.88 -8.82
CA LEU A 16 -10.56 12.05 -9.54
C LEU A 16 -10.86 13.27 -8.69
N ARG A 17 -9.90 14.17 -8.56
CA ARG A 17 -10.06 15.49 -7.94
C ARG A 17 -9.50 16.53 -8.89
N THR A 18 -10.24 17.62 -9.05
CA THR A 18 -9.84 18.76 -9.88
C THR A 18 -9.98 20.02 -9.04
N TRP A 19 -9.01 20.92 -9.19
CA TRP A 19 -9.00 22.22 -8.54
C TRP A 19 -9.04 23.31 -9.61
N PHE A 20 -9.93 24.27 -9.39
CA PHE A 20 -10.18 25.40 -10.28
C PHE A 20 -9.88 26.71 -9.57
N GLY A 21 -9.43 27.72 -10.32
CA GLY A 21 -9.08 29.05 -9.81
C GLY A 21 -7.59 29.24 -9.51
N GLY A 22 -7.12 30.49 -9.47
CA GLY A 22 -5.74 30.82 -9.09
C GLY A 22 -4.69 30.78 -10.23
N GLY A 23 -5.11 30.75 -11.51
CA GLY A 23 -4.23 30.92 -12.67
C GLY A 23 -3.74 29.62 -13.33
N SER A 24 -3.90 28.46 -12.69
CA SER A 24 -3.63 27.15 -13.31
C SER A 24 -4.52 26.06 -12.72
N GLU A 25 -5.21 25.33 -13.57
CA GLU A 25 -6.01 24.16 -13.18
C GLU A 25 -5.12 22.94 -13.00
N PHE A 26 -5.37 22.16 -11.95
CA PHE A 26 -4.65 20.92 -11.71
C PHE A 26 -5.56 19.78 -11.27
N GLU A 27 -5.08 18.56 -11.54
CA GLU A 27 -5.86 17.33 -11.41
C GLU A 27 -5.05 16.25 -10.71
N ARG A 28 -5.78 15.40 -9.96
CA ARG A 28 -5.26 14.22 -9.29
C ARG A 28 -6.17 13.03 -9.55
N VAL A 29 -5.58 11.95 -10.05
CA VAL A 29 -6.22 10.66 -10.27
C VAL A 29 -5.60 9.62 -9.34
N GLU A 30 -6.46 8.83 -8.71
CA GLU A 30 -6.07 7.65 -7.96
C GLU A 30 -6.97 6.49 -8.33
N ALA A 31 -6.37 5.33 -8.62
CA ALA A 31 -7.09 4.08 -8.76
C ALA A 31 -6.38 2.98 -7.97
N ARG A 32 -7.18 2.09 -7.38
CA ARG A 32 -6.70 0.96 -6.60
C ARG A 32 -7.60 -0.24 -6.82
N VAL A 33 -7.00 -1.42 -6.87
CA VAL A 33 -7.69 -2.70 -6.82
C VAL A 33 -7.03 -3.58 -5.77
N ILE A 34 -7.83 -4.31 -5.01
CA ILE A 34 -7.41 -5.39 -4.14
C ILE A 34 -8.25 -6.61 -4.50
N ALA A 35 -7.61 -7.75 -4.66
CA ALA A 35 -8.24 -9.04 -4.88
C ALA A 35 -7.73 -10.06 -3.86
N ARG A 36 -8.62 -10.93 -3.39
CA ARG A 36 -8.27 -12.03 -2.48
C ARG A 36 -8.94 -13.32 -2.90
N SER A 37 -8.22 -14.43 -2.79
CA SER A 37 -8.71 -15.76 -3.18
C SER A 37 -9.87 -16.23 -2.29
N SER A 38 -9.89 -15.82 -1.03
CA SER A 38 -10.92 -16.21 -0.05
C SER A 38 -11.15 -15.13 1.01
N ALA A 39 -12.42 -14.95 1.37
CA ALA A 39 -12.82 -14.14 2.52
C ALA A 39 -12.49 -14.82 3.86
N ARG A 40 -12.47 -16.16 3.85
CA ARG A 40 -12.28 -17.01 5.03
C ARG A 40 -10.79 -17.06 5.36
N MET A 41 -10.45 -16.74 6.61
CA MET A 41 -9.09 -16.85 7.16
C MET A 41 -8.78 -18.29 7.56
N ASN A 42 -8.74 -19.18 6.57
CA ASN A 42 -8.47 -20.59 6.79
C ASN A 42 -7.67 -21.16 5.62
N GLY A 43 -6.66 -21.98 5.92
CA GLY A 43 -5.82 -22.57 4.89
C GLY A 43 -4.95 -21.53 4.20
N VAL A 44 -4.76 -21.66 2.88
CA VAL A 44 -3.97 -20.69 2.09
C VAL A 44 -4.89 -19.61 1.53
N VAL A 45 -4.51 -18.35 1.74
CA VAL A 45 -5.16 -17.17 1.16
C VAL A 45 -4.11 -16.39 0.39
N VAL A 46 -4.42 -16.05 -0.85
CA VAL A 46 -3.59 -15.15 -1.66
C VAL A 46 -4.32 -13.83 -1.75
N GLU A 47 -3.64 -12.76 -1.41
CA GLU A 47 -4.09 -11.38 -1.58
C GLU A 47 -3.15 -10.68 -2.54
N THR A 48 -3.70 -9.98 -3.52
CA THR A 48 -2.93 -9.14 -4.43
C THR A 48 -3.62 -7.80 -4.55
N GLY A 49 -2.85 -6.74 -4.72
CA GLY A 49 -3.40 -5.42 -4.93
C GLY A 49 -2.43 -4.53 -5.64
N GLY A 50 -2.94 -3.49 -6.25
CA GLY A 50 -2.13 -2.51 -6.94
C GLY A 50 -2.88 -1.22 -7.12
N GLY A 51 -2.16 -0.20 -7.53
CA GLY A 51 -2.74 1.11 -7.74
C GLY A 51 -1.89 2.02 -8.58
N VAL A 52 -2.54 3.05 -9.10
CA VAL A 52 -1.91 4.15 -9.82
C VAL A 52 -2.34 5.45 -9.18
N ASN A 53 -1.39 6.34 -8.99
CA ASN A 53 -1.63 7.71 -8.57
C ASN A 53 -0.94 8.62 -9.56
N ALA A 54 -1.68 9.59 -10.10
CA ALA A 54 -1.17 10.50 -11.12
C ALA A 54 -1.66 11.93 -10.84
N VAL A 55 -0.79 12.89 -11.08
CA VAL A 55 -1.15 14.32 -11.15
C VAL A 55 -0.68 14.88 -12.49
N ASN A 56 -1.36 15.93 -12.96
CA ASN A 56 -1.00 16.58 -14.21
C ASN A 56 0.25 17.46 -14.05
N SER A 57 0.71 18.09 -15.14
CA SER A 57 1.93 18.89 -15.15
C SER A 57 1.86 20.17 -14.33
N SER A 58 0.64 20.70 -14.15
CA SER A 58 0.34 21.94 -13.43
C SER A 58 0.18 21.74 -11.92
N ALA A 59 0.13 20.49 -11.46
CA ALA A 59 -0.03 20.19 -10.05
C ALA A 59 1.20 20.63 -9.24
N PRO A 60 0.99 21.37 -8.13
CA PRO A 60 2.09 21.79 -7.26
C PRO A 60 2.80 20.57 -6.62
N PRO A 61 4.11 20.68 -6.30
CA PRO A 61 4.92 19.56 -5.81
C PRO A 61 4.43 18.90 -4.51
N ASP A 62 3.65 19.61 -3.70
CA ASP A 62 3.02 19.10 -2.47
C ASP A 62 1.95 18.02 -2.74
N LEU A 63 1.43 17.96 -3.97
CA LEU A 63 0.49 16.91 -4.41
C LEU A 63 1.18 15.73 -5.10
N TRP A 64 2.49 15.80 -5.31
CA TRP A 64 3.23 14.73 -5.98
C TRP A 64 3.36 13.54 -5.05
N PHE A 65 3.48 12.35 -5.66
CA PHE A 65 3.53 11.09 -4.93
C PHE A 65 4.95 10.67 -4.71
N ALA A 66 5.15 9.88 -3.69
CA ALA A 66 6.35 9.08 -3.53
C ALA A 66 5.92 7.73 -2.95
N GLY A 67 6.86 6.78 -2.85
CA GLY A 67 6.60 5.37 -2.48
C GLY A 67 5.73 5.14 -1.25
N ASP A 68 5.78 6.05 -0.26
CA ASP A 68 5.10 5.97 1.05
C ASP A 68 4.53 7.33 1.52
N THR A 69 3.76 8.07 0.71
CA THR A 69 3.10 9.31 1.22
C THR A 69 1.84 9.00 2.02
N GLY A 70 1.87 7.98 2.89
CA GLY A 70 0.67 7.62 3.62
C GLY A 70 0.86 6.71 4.81
N ARG A 71 1.20 7.32 5.95
CA ARG A 71 0.69 6.90 7.29
C ARG A 71 -0.84 6.68 7.33
N ALA A 72 -1.56 7.01 6.24
CA ALA A 72 -2.98 6.80 6.02
C ALA A 72 -3.33 5.73 4.94
N ARG A 73 -2.38 4.96 4.40
CA ARG A 73 -2.64 3.94 3.36
C ARG A 73 -2.21 2.54 3.82
N PRO A 74 -2.96 1.48 3.48
CA PRO A 74 -2.51 0.11 3.69
C PRO A 74 -1.26 -0.17 2.84
N LEU A 75 -0.11 -0.02 3.50
CA LEU A 75 1.22 -0.60 3.27
C LEU A 75 1.56 -1.02 1.84
N LEU A 76 2.05 -0.05 1.06
CA LEU A 76 2.78 -0.28 -0.18
C LEU A 76 4.24 0.09 0.08
N LEU A 77 5.19 -0.69 -0.47
CA LEU A 77 6.63 -0.55 -0.21
C LEU A 77 6.96 -0.51 1.30
N ARG A 78 6.64 -1.60 1.99
CA ARG A 78 6.79 -1.72 3.45
C ARG A 78 8.21 -1.44 3.96
N ALA A 79 9.25 -1.69 3.16
CA ALA A 79 10.64 -1.44 3.52
C ALA A 79 11.13 -0.04 3.17
N HIS A 80 10.39 0.72 2.37
CA HIS A 80 10.77 2.07 1.94
C HIS A 80 9.81 3.14 2.47
N PRO A 81 9.78 3.39 3.79
CA PRO A 81 9.03 4.51 4.30
C PRO A 81 9.63 5.84 3.78
N ILE A 82 8.79 6.78 3.35
CA ILE A 82 9.22 8.14 2.96
C ILE A 82 9.57 8.95 4.19
N LEU A 83 8.88 8.68 5.30
CA LEU A 83 9.01 9.43 6.54
C LEU A 83 9.65 8.55 7.61
N THR A 84 10.98 8.56 7.64
CA THR A 84 11.80 8.15 8.78
C THR A 84 11.76 9.25 9.85
N GLU A 85 11.67 8.86 11.13
CA GLU A 85 11.64 9.84 12.23
C GLU A 85 12.86 10.76 12.19
N GLY A 86 12.63 12.07 12.11
CA GLY A 86 13.69 13.08 12.11
C GLY A 86 14.43 13.27 10.77
N GLU A 87 14.12 12.51 9.72
CA GLU A 87 14.75 12.68 8.42
C GLU A 87 14.06 13.75 7.56
N ARG A 88 14.87 14.39 6.71
CA ARG A 88 14.39 15.31 5.68
C ARG A 88 13.58 14.53 4.65
N PHE A 89 12.50 15.15 4.19
CA PHE A 89 11.69 14.65 3.10
C PHE A 89 12.56 14.35 1.86
N ARG A 90 12.62 13.09 1.43
CA ARG A 90 13.44 12.65 0.27
C ARG A 90 12.78 13.08 -1.03
N THR A 91 13.01 14.34 -1.42
CA THR A 91 12.43 14.97 -2.62
C THR A 91 12.81 14.23 -3.90
N GLU A 92 13.88 13.45 -3.89
CA GLU A 92 14.27 12.63 -5.01
C GLU A 92 13.20 11.56 -5.28
N ARG A 93 12.53 11.02 -4.26
CA ARG A 93 11.50 9.98 -4.45
C ARG A 93 10.15 10.53 -4.91
N LEU A 94 9.99 11.84 -5.02
CA LEU A 94 8.77 12.47 -5.55
C LEU A 94 8.65 12.31 -7.07
N GLY A 95 7.44 11.99 -7.52
CA GLY A 95 7.05 12.03 -8.92
C GLY A 95 5.57 12.23 -9.13
N ARG A 96 5.23 12.67 -10.34
CA ARG A 96 3.84 12.93 -10.75
C ARG A 96 3.08 11.67 -11.11
N LEU A 97 3.76 10.53 -11.23
CA LEU A 97 3.16 9.22 -11.49
C LEU A 97 3.77 8.20 -10.55
N PHE A 98 2.92 7.49 -9.81
CA PHE A 98 3.32 6.37 -8.98
C PHE A 98 2.42 5.16 -9.25
N VAL A 99 3.05 4.03 -9.59
CA VAL A 99 2.37 2.75 -9.81
C VAL A 99 2.91 1.75 -8.80
N ASN A 100 2.05 0.92 -8.23
CA ASN A 100 2.45 -0.11 -7.29
C ASN A 100 1.68 -1.41 -7.48
N GLU A 101 2.28 -2.47 -6.96
CA GLU A 101 1.73 -3.81 -6.85
C GLU A 101 2.22 -4.44 -5.54
N SER A 102 1.37 -5.26 -4.93
CA SER A 102 1.66 -6.05 -3.75
C SER A 102 1.02 -7.41 -3.93
N THR A 103 1.77 -8.48 -3.68
CA THR A 103 1.23 -9.84 -3.63
C THR A 103 1.67 -10.49 -2.33
N GLU A 104 0.70 -11.04 -1.59
CA GLU A 104 0.86 -11.66 -0.29
C GLU A 104 0.24 -13.05 -0.27
N VAL A 105 1.03 -14.04 0.15
CA VAL A 105 0.57 -15.40 0.40
C VAL A 105 0.51 -15.62 1.91
N GLN A 106 -0.68 -15.96 2.40
CA GLN A 106 -0.97 -16.18 3.81
C GLN A 106 -1.33 -17.65 4.04
N ARG A 107 -0.75 -18.26 5.07
CA ARG A 107 -1.20 -19.54 5.62
C ARG A 107 -1.87 -19.29 6.95
N TRP A 108 -3.11 -19.72 7.11
CA TRP A 108 -3.94 -19.54 8.30
C TRP A 108 -4.26 -20.86 8.99
N TRP A 109 -4.30 -20.83 10.31
CA TRP A 109 -4.69 -21.91 11.19
C TRP A 109 -5.61 -21.42 12.31
N GLY A 110 -6.41 -22.33 12.86
CA GLY A 110 -7.21 -22.07 14.05
C GLY A 110 -6.38 -22.26 15.31
N VAL A 111 -6.54 -21.35 16.27
CA VAL A 111 -5.91 -21.44 17.60
C VAL A 111 -7.00 -21.17 18.63
N GLY A 112 -7.73 -22.22 19.04
CA GLY A 112 -8.94 -22.05 19.86
C GLY A 112 -9.97 -21.15 19.16
N PRO A 113 -10.47 -20.07 19.81
CA PRO A 113 -11.37 -19.13 19.16
C PRO A 113 -10.66 -18.24 18.11
N PHE A 114 -9.34 -18.10 18.19
CA PHE A 114 -8.55 -17.19 17.34
C PHE A 114 -8.22 -17.80 15.97
N ARG A 115 -7.88 -16.93 15.01
CA ARG A 115 -7.11 -17.32 13.82
C ARG A 115 -5.74 -16.67 13.87
N ALA A 116 -4.73 -17.45 13.55
CA ALA A 116 -3.37 -16.99 13.39
C ALA A 116 -2.88 -17.38 12.00
N GLY A 117 -1.95 -16.61 11.45
CA GLY A 117 -1.37 -16.90 10.16
C GLY A 117 0.04 -16.35 10.00
N ALA A 118 0.80 -16.98 9.12
CA ALA A 118 2.07 -16.49 8.62
C ALA A 118 1.87 -16.02 7.18
N ALA A 119 2.59 -14.98 6.81
CA ALA A 119 2.53 -14.39 5.48
C ALA A 119 3.94 -14.22 4.91
N THR A 120 4.02 -14.33 3.60
CA THR A 120 5.16 -13.85 2.79
C THR A 120 4.61 -12.90 1.75
N PHE A 121 5.37 -11.87 1.40
CA PHE A 121 4.91 -10.88 0.45
C PHE A 121 6.05 -10.31 -0.39
N VAL A 122 5.65 -9.79 -1.55
CA VAL A 122 6.49 -8.97 -2.42
C VAL A 122 5.70 -7.72 -2.76
N ASP A 123 6.30 -6.56 -2.54
CA ASP A 123 5.75 -5.26 -2.94
C ASP A 123 6.68 -4.65 -3.99
N ALA A 124 6.11 -4.04 -5.04
CA ALA A 124 6.84 -3.31 -6.05
C ALA A 124 6.21 -1.93 -6.24
N GLY A 125 7.04 -0.92 -6.41
CA GLY A 125 6.60 0.45 -6.62
C GLY A 125 7.48 1.13 -7.65
N ARG A 126 6.87 1.90 -8.54
CA ARG A 126 7.56 2.68 -9.56
C ARG A 126 7.15 4.14 -9.47
N THR A 127 8.11 4.99 -9.18
CA THR A 127 7.96 6.44 -9.27
C THR A 127 8.50 6.93 -10.61
N ALA A 128 7.64 7.57 -11.40
CA ALA A 128 7.97 8.15 -12.69
C ALA A 128 7.60 9.64 -12.74
N ARG A 129 8.09 10.34 -13.77
CA ARG A 129 7.94 11.81 -13.90
C ARG A 129 8.40 12.53 -12.62
N ARG A 130 9.60 12.14 -12.18
CA ARG A 130 10.20 12.58 -10.92
C ARG A 130 10.56 14.05 -10.96
N LEU A 131 10.68 14.64 -9.77
CA LEU A 131 11.18 16.01 -9.62
C LEU A 131 12.64 16.09 -10.06
N LEU A 132 13.43 15.09 -9.68
CA LEU A 132 14.84 14.96 -10.03
C LEU A 132 15.15 13.51 -10.42
N GLY A 133 15.87 13.35 -11.54
CA GLY A 133 16.39 12.06 -12.01
C GLY A 133 15.41 11.18 -12.78
N GLU A 134 15.92 10.02 -13.20
CA GLU A 134 15.19 9.01 -13.97
C GLU A 134 14.16 8.25 -13.14
N PRO A 135 13.11 7.65 -13.75
CA PRO A 135 12.16 6.80 -13.03
C PRO A 135 12.88 5.74 -12.17
N VAL A 136 12.37 5.50 -10.97
CA VAL A 136 12.91 4.50 -10.03
C VAL A 136 11.86 3.45 -9.76
N THR A 137 12.33 2.20 -9.68
CA THR A 137 11.55 1.05 -9.23
C THR A 137 12.20 0.49 -7.98
N ASP A 138 11.38 0.36 -6.95
CA ASP A 138 11.70 -0.22 -5.65
C ASP A 138 10.94 -1.54 -5.51
N VAL A 139 11.60 -2.54 -4.90
CA VAL A 139 11.00 -3.86 -4.64
C VAL A 139 11.34 -4.26 -3.22
N ASP A 140 10.31 -4.70 -2.50
CA ASP A 140 10.40 -5.18 -1.13
C ASP A 140 9.97 -6.62 -1.06
N VAL A 141 10.66 -7.37 -0.23
CA VAL A 141 10.25 -8.72 0.15
C VAL A 141 10.12 -8.78 1.66
N GLY A 142 9.22 -9.62 2.15
CA GLY A 142 9.09 -9.74 3.58
C GLY A 142 8.22 -10.88 4.05
N VAL A 143 8.19 -10.99 5.37
CA VAL A 143 7.42 -11.99 6.10
C VAL A 143 6.59 -11.30 7.17
N GLY A 144 5.52 -11.94 7.60
CA GLY A 144 4.68 -11.37 8.63
C GLY A 144 3.80 -12.35 9.36
N PHE A 145 3.27 -11.89 10.48
CA PHE A 145 2.28 -12.56 11.28
C PHE A 145 0.92 -11.89 11.11
N ARG A 146 -0.14 -12.70 11.12
CA ARG A 146 -1.53 -12.27 11.02
C ARG A 146 -2.30 -12.82 12.20
N GLY A 147 -3.11 -11.99 12.84
CA GLY A 147 -4.00 -12.40 13.92
C GLY A 147 -5.41 -11.89 13.64
N SER A 148 -6.41 -12.70 13.94
CA SER A 148 -7.80 -12.24 14.00
C SER A 148 -8.52 -12.85 15.18
N TYR A 149 -9.34 -12.03 15.84
CA TYR A 149 -10.22 -12.46 16.91
C TYR A 149 -11.66 -12.62 16.38
N PRO A 150 -12.41 -13.65 16.81
CA PRO A 150 -13.82 -13.78 16.46
C PRO A 150 -14.67 -12.67 17.12
N GLY A 151 -15.62 -12.11 16.40
CA GLY A 151 -16.45 -11.00 16.87
C GLY A 151 -15.92 -9.63 16.41
N ARG A 152 -15.94 -8.61 17.29
CA ARG A 152 -15.61 -7.21 16.96
C ARG A 152 -14.13 -6.83 17.10
N ALA A 153 -13.25 -7.72 17.59
CA ALA A 153 -11.89 -7.32 17.99
C ALA A 153 -10.83 -7.27 16.87
N GLY A 154 -11.26 -6.94 15.65
CA GLY A 154 -10.34 -6.52 14.58
C GLY A 154 -9.34 -7.57 14.07
N ARG A 155 -8.34 -7.08 13.34
CA ARG A 155 -7.26 -7.86 12.73
C ARG A 155 -5.91 -7.22 13.09
N LEU A 156 -4.96 -8.04 13.54
CA LEU A 156 -3.58 -7.65 13.79
C LEU A 156 -2.70 -8.13 12.63
N ARG A 157 -1.74 -7.30 12.26
CA ARG A 157 -0.70 -7.60 11.29
C ARG A 157 0.62 -7.07 11.80
N LEU A 158 1.64 -7.93 11.76
CA LEU A 158 3.02 -7.60 12.08
C LEU A 158 3.88 -8.02 10.88
N ASP A 159 4.74 -7.15 10.38
CA ASP A 159 5.62 -7.46 9.23
C ASP A 159 7.06 -7.02 9.47
N VAL A 160 7.97 -7.77 8.85
CA VAL A 160 9.35 -7.39 8.58
C VAL A 160 9.53 -7.36 7.06
N ALA A 161 10.00 -6.24 6.53
CA ALA A 161 10.25 -6.06 5.11
C ALA A 161 11.70 -5.64 4.86
N HIS A 162 12.26 -6.06 3.72
CA HIS A 162 13.59 -5.71 3.28
C HIS A 162 13.54 -5.21 1.83
N GLY A 163 14.10 -4.03 1.59
CA GLY A 163 14.20 -3.38 0.29
C GLY A 163 15.37 -3.94 -0.50
N LEU A 164 15.10 -4.49 -1.68
CA LEU A 164 16.11 -5.15 -2.50
C LEU A 164 17.08 -4.16 -3.18
N ARG A 165 16.70 -2.87 -3.27
CA ARG A 165 17.47 -1.85 -3.99
C ARG A 165 18.53 -1.19 -3.12
N ASP A 166 18.14 -0.75 -1.94
CA ASP A 166 18.99 0.01 -1.01
C ASP A 166 19.38 -0.79 0.24
N GLY A 167 18.77 -1.96 0.45
CA GLY A 167 19.04 -2.82 1.60
C GLY A 167 18.32 -2.38 2.88
N ASP A 168 17.40 -1.41 2.80
CA ASP A 168 16.67 -0.91 3.96
C ASP A 168 15.77 -1.99 4.55
N THR A 169 15.59 -1.99 5.88
CA THR A 169 14.69 -2.92 6.57
C THR A 169 13.72 -2.15 7.45
N ALA A 170 12.45 -2.55 7.39
CA ALA A 170 11.40 -1.92 8.17
C ALA A 170 10.57 -2.96 8.93
N LEU A 171 10.07 -2.49 10.08
CA LEU A 171 9.11 -3.21 10.92
C LEU A 171 7.79 -2.45 10.88
N SER A 172 6.68 -3.17 10.74
CA SER A 172 5.35 -2.56 10.80
C SER A 172 4.40 -3.37 11.66
N ALA A 173 3.52 -2.66 12.36
CA ALA A 173 2.44 -3.22 13.15
C ALA A 173 1.15 -2.47 12.85
N ILE A 174 0.13 -3.19 12.40
CA ILE A 174 -1.18 -2.63 12.04
C ILE A 174 -2.28 -3.38 12.76
N TYR A 175 -3.16 -2.62 13.39
CA TYR A 175 -4.43 -3.11 13.89
C TYR A 175 -5.58 -2.47 13.11
N THR A 176 -6.43 -3.30 12.52
CA THR A 176 -7.64 -2.87 11.82
C THR A 176 -8.84 -3.30 12.64
N ALA A 177 -9.56 -2.34 13.23
CA ALA A 177 -10.80 -2.63 13.96
C ALA A 177 -11.85 -3.25 13.02
N ALA A 178 -12.72 -4.11 13.57
CA ALA A 178 -13.90 -4.54 12.83
C ALA A 178 -14.84 -3.33 12.64
N PRO A 179 -15.51 -3.21 11.48
CA PRO A 179 -16.50 -2.17 11.25
C PRO A 179 -17.70 -2.29 12.20
#